data_AF-A0A833HC51-F1
#
_entry.id   AF-A0A833HC51-F1
#
_cell.length_a   1.000
_cell.length_b   1.000
_cell.length_c   1.000
_cell.angle_alpha   90.00
_cell.angle_beta   90.00
_cell.angle_gamma   90.00
#
_symmetry.space_group_name_H-M   'P 1'
#
loop_
_entity.id
_entity.type
_entity.pdbx_description
1 polymer ?
#
loop_
_entity_poly.entity_id
_entity_poly.type
_entity_poly.pdbx_seq_one_letter_code
_entity_poly.pdbx_strand_id
1 'polypeptide(L)'
;MSALLVGTAGHVDHGKTALLAALTGIDCDRLPEEKRRGITLDLGFAHLEQGGVEIGFIDVPGHERFLHNALAGLGGIRLLLLVVAADEGVRAQTREHLAVAGLLGVPEAMVVVTKTDLVAAELLDLVELEIEELLAPMPFAGAPVFRVSSRTGDGVSALAGALVERARRESDAPAAGSPARLPVDRVFVARGQGVVATGTLLS
;
A
#
# COMPACT_ATOMS: atom_id res chain seq x y z
N MET A 1 2.83 1.58 21.10
CA MET A 1 3.49 1.82 19.80
C MET A 1 2.37 2.06 18.81
N SER A 2 2.32 3.24 18.19
CA SER A 2 1.34 3.52 17.13
C SER A 2 1.95 3.01 15.83
N ALA A 3 1.28 2.05 15.19
CA ALA A 3 1.70 1.52 13.91
C ALA A 3 0.93 2.22 12.80
N LEU A 4 1.63 2.83 11.83
CA LEU A 4 0.99 3.36 10.64
C LEU A 4 0.59 2.20 9.73
N LEU A 5 -0.69 2.04 9.44
CA LEU A 5 -1.18 1.07 8.47
C LEU A 5 -1.31 1.68 7.08
N VAL A 6 -0.61 1.09 6.13
CA VAL A 6 -0.51 1.52 4.73
C VAL A 6 -1.09 0.44 3.82
N GLY A 7 -1.97 0.81 2.90
CA GLY A 7 -2.50 -0.10 1.89
C GLY A 7 -1.87 0.16 0.54
N THR A 8 -1.32 -0.85 -0.12
CA THR A 8 -0.91 -0.70 -1.52
C THR A 8 -2.14 -0.82 -2.41
N ALA A 9 -2.17 -0.06 -3.51
CA ALA A 9 -3.19 -0.20 -4.52
C ALA A 9 -2.63 0.11 -5.91
N GLY A 10 -3.29 -0.37 -6.96
CA GLY A 10 -2.84 -0.15 -8.34
C GLY A 10 -3.15 -1.34 -9.23
N HIS A 11 -2.98 -1.16 -10.53
CA HIS A 11 -3.21 -2.22 -11.52
C HIS A 11 -2.34 -3.46 -11.26
N VAL A 12 -2.80 -4.60 -11.75
CA VAL A 12 -1.98 -5.83 -11.82
C VAL A 12 -0.65 -5.53 -12.53
N ASP A 13 0.43 -6.18 -12.10
CA ASP A 13 1.78 -6.03 -12.67
C ASP A 13 2.40 -4.62 -12.66
N HIS A 14 1.80 -3.67 -11.92
CA HIS A 14 2.44 -2.39 -11.64
C HIS A 14 3.53 -2.45 -10.55
N GLY A 15 3.83 -3.64 -10.02
CA GLY A 15 4.96 -3.85 -9.11
C GLY A 15 4.70 -3.53 -7.64
N LYS A 16 3.46 -3.58 -7.16
CA LYS A 16 3.09 -3.42 -5.73
C LYS A 16 3.90 -4.33 -4.81
N THR A 17 3.88 -5.64 -5.07
CA THR A 17 4.60 -6.65 -4.29
C THR A 17 6.11 -6.48 -4.36
N ALA A 18 6.65 -6.19 -5.55
CA ALA A 18 8.08 -5.93 -5.75
C ALA A 18 8.54 -4.67 -5.00
N LEU A 19 7.72 -3.63 -4.96
CA LEU A 19 7.96 -2.41 -4.17
C LEU A 19 7.98 -2.72 -2.68
N LEU A 20 7.01 -3.49 -2.17
CA LEU A 20 7.00 -3.89 -0.76
C LEU A 20 8.23 -4.72 -0.40
N ALA A 21 8.63 -5.67 -1.25
CA ALA A 21 9.85 -6.44 -1.05
C ALA A 21 11.10 -5.55 -1.02
N ALA A 22 11.19 -4.54 -1.91
CA ALA A 22 12.29 -3.58 -1.92
C ALA A 22 12.32 -2.67 -0.68
N LEU A 23 11.15 -2.29 -0.14
CA LEU A 23 11.02 -1.45 1.06
C LEU A 23 11.29 -2.22 2.35
N THR A 24 10.80 -3.46 2.44
CA THR A 24 10.71 -4.20 3.72
C THR A 24 11.62 -5.42 3.79
N GLY A 25 12.11 -5.91 2.66
CA GLY A 25 12.79 -7.21 2.56
C GLY A 25 11.85 -8.41 2.71
N ILE A 26 10.53 -8.20 2.80
CA ILE A 26 9.52 -9.26 2.98
C ILE A 26 8.83 -9.54 1.66
N ASP A 27 8.85 -10.81 1.25
CA ASP A 27 8.07 -11.30 0.10
C ASP A 27 6.63 -11.58 0.54
N CYS A 28 5.68 -10.81 0.01
CA CYS A 28 4.26 -10.95 0.33
C CYS A 28 3.58 -12.11 -0.41
N ASP A 29 4.13 -12.58 -1.54
CA ASP A 29 3.58 -13.71 -2.29
C ASP A 29 3.97 -15.00 -1.59
N ARG A 30 3.07 -15.50 -0.74
CA ARG A 30 3.35 -16.68 0.10
C ARG A 30 2.92 -17.98 -0.58
N LEU A 31 1.97 -17.94 -1.50
CA LEU A 31 1.43 -19.14 -2.13
C LEU A 31 2.28 -19.55 -3.34
N PRO A 32 2.61 -20.85 -3.50
CA PRO A 32 3.27 -21.36 -4.72
C PRO A 32 2.49 -21.09 -6.02
N GLU A 33 1.19 -20.81 -5.91
CA GLU A 33 0.34 -20.45 -7.04
C GLU A 33 0.47 -18.96 -7.42
N GLU A 34 0.62 -18.06 -6.44
CA GLU A 34 0.93 -16.63 -6.67
C GLU A 34 2.26 -16.51 -7.41
N LYS A 35 3.31 -17.18 -6.91
CA LYS A 35 4.64 -17.18 -7.53
C LYS A 35 4.67 -17.76 -8.94
N ARG A 36 3.81 -18.75 -9.23
CA ARG A 36 3.73 -19.37 -10.56
C ARG A 36 2.95 -18.51 -11.57
N ARG A 37 2.02 -17.69 -11.09
CA ARG A 37 1.13 -16.90 -11.96
C ARG A 37 1.48 -15.41 -12.00
N GLY A 38 2.35 -14.93 -11.12
CA GLY A 38 2.69 -13.50 -11.01
C GLY A 38 1.54 -12.64 -10.50
N ILE A 39 0.53 -13.23 -9.85
CA ILE A 39 -0.64 -12.52 -9.34
C ILE A 39 -0.81 -12.78 -7.84
N THR A 40 -1.09 -11.73 -7.08
CA THR A 40 -1.48 -11.80 -5.67
C THR A 40 -2.92 -12.31 -5.56
N LEU A 41 -3.14 -13.40 -4.82
CA LEU A 41 -4.44 -14.09 -4.70
C LEU A 41 -5.13 -13.77 -3.37
N ASP A 42 -4.37 -13.49 -2.32
CA ASP A 42 -4.85 -13.13 -0.99
C ASP A 42 -4.14 -11.87 -0.46
N LEU A 43 -4.63 -11.28 0.63
CA LEU A 43 -3.98 -10.13 1.26
C LEU A 43 -2.56 -10.48 1.72
N GLY A 44 -1.59 -9.77 1.13
CA GLY A 44 -0.19 -9.81 1.55
C GLY A 44 0.04 -8.90 2.76
N PHE A 45 0.96 -9.26 3.64
CA PHE A 45 1.33 -8.44 4.79
C PHE A 45 2.85 -8.31 4.87
N ALA A 46 3.32 -7.07 5.01
CA ALA A 46 4.71 -6.74 5.27
C ALA A 46 4.79 -5.67 6.36
N HIS A 47 5.97 -5.47 6.94
CA HIS A 47 6.20 -4.43 7.92
C HIS A 47 7.60 -3.83 7.74
N LEU A 48 7.73 -2.57 8.12
CA LEU A 48 9.00 -1.85 8.18
C LEU A 48 9.17 -1.27 9.58
N GLU A 49 10.26 -1.65 10.25
CA GLU A 49 10.71 -1.02 11.48
C GLU A 49 11.92 -0.12 11.18
N GLN A 50 11.70 1.19 11.18
CA GLN A 50 12.76 2.15 10.90
C GLN A 50 12.52 3.47 11.63
N GLY A 51 13.59 4.09 12.14
CA GLY A 51 13.49 5.41 12.75
C GLY A 51 12.67 5.47 14.05
N GLY A 52 12.49 4.33 14.73
CA GLY A 52 11.73 4.22 15.98
C GLY A 52 10.22 4.06 15.83
N VAL A 53 9.73 3.90 14.60
CA VAL A 53 8.31 3.68 14.28
C VAL A 53 8.13 2.35 13.55
N GLU A 54 6.93 1.80 13.63
CA GLU A 54 6.50 0.60 12.92
C GLU A 54 5.47 0.97 11.85
N ILE A 55 5.67 0.47 10.65
CA ILE A 55 4.76 0.66 9.52
C ILE A 55 4.30 -0.71 9.05
N GLY A 56 2.98 -0.95 9.10
CA GLY A 56 2.35 -2.14 8.55
C GLY A 56 1.89 -1.88 7.12
N PHE A 57 2.16 -2.83 6.22
CA PHE A 57 1.70 -2.79 4.84
C PHE A 57 0.73 -3.92 4.57
N ILE A 58 -0.36 -3.58 3.88
CA ILE A 58 -1.34 -4.53 3.36
C ILE A 58 -1.24 -4.48 1.84
N ASP A 59 -0.80 -5.60 1.24
CA ASP A 59 -0.74 -5.75 -0.21
C ASP A 59 -2.12 -6.15 -0.73
N VAL A 60 -2.80 -5.21 -1.39
CA VAL A 60 -4.14 -5.43 -1.91
C VAL A 60 -4.06 -6.03 -3.31
N PRO A 61 -4.71 -7.19 -3.58
CA PRO A 61 -4.70 -7.80 -4.89
C PRO A 61 -5.37 -6.88 -5.91
N GLY A 62 -4.70 -6.65 -7.05
CA GLY A 62 -5.16 -5.68 -8.05
C GLY A 62 -6.29 -6.17 -8.96
N HIS A 63 -6.70 -7.43 -8.85
CA HIS A 63 -7.66 -8.04 -9.77
C HIS A 63 -9.10 -7.92 -9.24
N GLU A 64 -10.03 -7.49 -10.10
CA GLU A 64 -11.47 -7.30 -9.83
C GLU A 64 -12.17 -8.47 -9.09
N ARG A 65 -11.71 -9.72 -9.29
CA ARG A 65 -12.28 -10.90 -8.62
C ARG A 65 -11.98 -10.95 -7.12
N PHE A 66 -11.01 -10.19 -6.64
CA PHE A 66 -10.57 -10.17 -5.23
C PHE A 66 -10.88 -8.85 -4.52
N LEU A 67 -11.75 -8.01 -5.10
CA LEU A 67 -12.20 -6.75 -4.49
C LEU A 67 -12.81 -6.96 -3.09
N HIS A 68 -13.49 -8.08 -2.85
CA HIS A 68 -14.02 -8.41 -1.53
C HIS A 68 -12.92 -8.60 -0.46
N ASN A 69 -11.80 -9.22 -0.83
CA ASN A 69 -10.63 -9.35 0.06
C ASN A 69 -9.93 -8.00 0.23
N ALA A 70 -9.83 -7.20 -0.84
CA ALA A 70 -9.34 -5.84 -0.79
C ALA A 70 -10.11 -4.99 0.24
N LEU A 71 -11.44 -5.01 0.20
CA LEU A 71 -12.29 -4.27 1.13
C LEU A 71 -12.08 -4.67 2.60
N ALA A 72 -11.81 -5.95 2.87
CA ALA A 72 -11.53 -6.43 4.23
C ALA A 72 -10.19 -5.90 4.78
N GLY A 73 -9.17 -5.75 3.92
CA GLY A 73 -7.85 -5.25 4.29
C GLY A 73 -7.77 -3.72 4.38
N LEU A 74 -8.66 -2.99 3.69
CA LEU A 74 -8.65 -1.51 3.68
C LEU A 74 -9.26 -0.89 4.95
N GLY A 75 -9.94 -1.68 5.79
CA GLY A 75 -10.54 -1.23 7.05
C GLY A 75 -9.49 -0.79 8.07
N GLY A 76 -9.31 0.52 8.24
CA GLY A 76 -8.40 1.10 9.24
C GLY A 76 -7.08 1.62 8.66
N ILE A 77 -6.88 1.51 7.35
CA ILE A 77 -5.73 2.09 6.66
C ILE A 77 -5.72 3.62 6.83
N ARG A 78 -4.54 4.16 7.14
CA ARG A 78 -4.32 5.60 7.35
C ARG A 78 -3.61 6.26 6.18
N LEU A 79 -3.09 5.45 5.26
CA LEU A 79 -2.39 5.92 4.08
C LEU A 79 -2.57 4.95 2.90
N LEU A 80 -3.02 5.47 1.76
CA LEU A 80 -2.99 4.75 0.50
C LEU A 80 -1.61 4.92 -0.17
N LEU A 81 -0.96 3.83 -0.54
CA LEU A 81 0.21 3.84 -1.41
C LEU A 81 -0.21 3.42 -2.81
N LEU A 82 -0.52 4.40 -3.67
CA LEU A 82 -0.99 4.17 -5.03
C LEU A 82 0.20 3.91 -5.96
N VAL A 83 0.26 2.73 -6.55
CA VAL A 83 1.36 2.26 -7.40
C VAL A 83 0.96 2.30 -8.87
N VAL A 84 1.73 3.05 -9.66
CA VAL A 84 1.52 3.24 -11.11
C VAL A 84 2.82 2.92 -11.82
N ALA A 85 2.80 2.01 -12.79
CA ALA A 85 4.02 1.70 -13.51
C ALA A 85 4.27 2.72 -14.63
N ALA A 86 5.51 3.18 -14.75
CA ALA A 86 5.91 4.22 -15.68
C ALA A 86 5.75 3.82 -17.16
N ASP A 87 5.86 2.54 -17.47
CA ASP A 87 5.69 1.96 -18.81
C ASP A 87 4.22 1.87 -19.25
N GLU A 88 3.29 1.92 -18.29
CA GLU A 88 1.86 1.69 -18.54
C GLU A 88 0.96 2.89 -18.23
N GLY A 89 1.38 3.77 -17.32
CA GLY A 89 0.58 4.90 -16.85
C GLY A 89 -0.67 4.47 -16.07
N VAL A 90 -1.68 5.33 -16.03
CA VAL A 90 -2.91 5.05 -15.29
C VAL A 90 -3.79 4.04 -16.04
N ARG A 91 -4.22 2.99 -15.32
CA ARG A 91 -5.13 1.96 -15.84
C ARG A 91 -6.51 2.00 -15.18
N ALA A 92 -7.47 1.26 -15.72
CA ALA A 92 -8.83 1.17 -15.18
C ALA A 92 -8.85 0.76 -13.69
N GLN A 93 -8.07 -0.26 -13.31
CA GLN A 93 -7.95 -0.71 -11.91
C GLN A 93 -7.30 0.34 -11.00
N THR A 94 -6.39 1.18 -11.51
CA THR A 94 -5.84 2.30 -10.74
C THR A 94 -6.96 3.27 -10.34
N ARG A 95 -7.85 3.60 -11.29
CA ARG A 95 -9.01 4.49 -11.06
C ARG A 95 -10.02 3.85 -10.11
N GLU A 96 -10.28 2.56 -10.27
CA GLU A 96 -11.19 1.79 -9.40
C GLU A 96 -10.70 1.75 -7.95
N HIS A 97 -9.44 1.36 -7.71
CA HIS A 97 -8.92 1.32 -6.35
C HIS A 97 -8.90 2.70 -5.68
N LEU A 98 -8.58 3.75 -6.44
CA LEU A 98 -8.61 5.12 -5.93
C LEU A 98 -10.04 5.53 -5.52
N ALA A 99 -11.04 5.20 -6.34
CA ALA A 99 -12.44 5.45 -6.02
C ALA A 99 -12.88 4.70 -4.75
N VAL A 100 -12.50 3.42 -4.63
CA VAL A 100 -12.78 2.60 -3.43
C VAL A 100 -12.11 3.19 -2.19
N ALA A 101 -10.85 3.59 -2.27
CA ALA A 101 -10.14 4.23 -1.16
C ALA A 101 -10.83 5.54 -0.72
N GLY A 102 -11.32 6.33 -1.67
CA GLY A 102 -12.12 7.53 -1.39
C GLY A 102 -13.44 7.21 -0.70
N LEU A 103 -14.16 6.18 -1.16
CA LEU A 103 -15.43 5.73 -0.54
C LEU A 103 -15.25 5.17 0.88
N LEU A 104 -14.11 4.52 1.14
CA LEU A 104 -13.75 4.00 2.46
C LEU A 104 -13.21 5.10 3.40
N GLY A 105 -13.04 6.33 2.91
CA GLY A 105 -12.59 7.46 3.71
C GLY A 105 -11.12 7.37 4.11
N VAL A 106 -10.26 6.76 3.28
CA VAL A 106 -8.81 6.79 3.51
C VAL A 106 -8.35 8.25 3.49
N PRO A 107 -7.64 8.74 4.51
CA PRO A 107 -7.47 10.17 4.71
C PRO A 107 -6.35 10.79 3.86
N GLU A 108 -5.37 10.00 3.42
CA GLU A 108 -4.18 10.49 2.71
C GLU A 108 -3.69 9.44 1.71
N ALA A 109 -3.00 9.89 0.66
CA ALA A 109 -2.31 9.03 -0.28
C ALA A 109 -0.86 9.50 -0.52
N MET A 110 0.00 8.56 -0.87
CA MET A 110 1.30 8.77 -1.53
C MET A 110 1.28 7.99 -2.83
N VAL A 111 1.82 8.56 -3.90
CA VAL A 111 1.90 7.89 -5.20
C VAL A 111 3.31 7.41 -5.46
N VAL A 112 3.44 6.20 -6.02
CA VAL A 112 4.72 5.63 -6.42
C VAL A 112 4.67 5.30 -7.89
N VAL A 113 5.48 6.00 -8.69
CA VAL A 113 5.72 5.69 -10.09
C VAL A 113 6.82 4.63 -10.14
N THR A 114 6.47 3.39 -10.43
CA THR A 114 7.38 2.23 -10.46
C THR A 114 7.96 1.98 -11.84
N LYS A 115 8.94 1.08 -11.95
CA LYS A 115 9.61 0.69 -13.21
C LYS A 115 10.23 1.88 -13.95
N THR A 116 10.71 2.87 -13.21
CA THR A 116 11.33 4.08 -13.77
C THR A 116 12.56 3.79 -14.61
N ASP A 117 13.22 2.66 -14.35
CA ASP A 117 14.38 2.15 -15.10
C ASP A 117 14.04 1.63 -16.51
N LEU A 118 12.75 1.52 -16.86
CA LEU A 118 12.30 1.04 -18.18
C LEU A 118 11.96 2.18 -19.15
N VAL A 119 11.94 3.43 -18.68
CA VAL A 119 11.44 4.56 -19.46
C VAL A 119 12.37 5.77 -19.41
N ALA A 120 12.21 6.68 -20.37
CA ALA A 120 12.92 7.96 -20.39
C ALA A 120 12.25 8.99 -19.47
N ALA A 121 12.98 10.05 -19.12
CA ALA A 121 12.52 11.08 -18.18
C ALA A 121 11.24 11.79 -18.65
N GLU A 122 11.09 12.00 -19.95
CA GLU A 122 9.95 12.69 -20.54
C GLU A 122 8.65 11.90 -20.37
N LEU A 123 8.73 10.56 -20.41
CA LEU A 123 7.57 9.71 -20.16
C LEU A 123 7.19 9.69 -18.68
N LEU A 124 8.17 9.79 -17.77
CA LEU A 124 7.90 9.93 -16.33
C LEU A 124 7.10 11.20 -16.04
N ASP A 125 7.52 12.32 -16.62
CA ASP A 125 6.82 13.61 -16.46
C ASP A 125 5.37 13.52 -16.97
N LEU A 126 5.13 12.83 -18.10
CA LEU A 126 3.79 12.63 -18.64
C LEU A 126 2.91 11.77 -17.71
N VAL A 127 3.45 10.69 -17.15
CA VAL A 127 2.73 9.82 -16.22
C VAL A 127 2.40 10.58 -14.93
N GLU A 128 3.30 11.42 -14.43
CA GLU A 128 3.04 12.26 -13.25
C GLU A 128 1.94 13.27 -13.49
N LEU A 129 1.88 13.89 -14.67
CA LEU A 129 0.78 14.77 -15.06
C LEU A 129 -0.56 14.00 -15.11
N GLU A 130 -0.59 12.80 -15.70
CA GLU A 130 -1.80 11.97 -15.75
C GLU A 130 -2.29 11.61 -14.34
N ILE A 131 -1.36 11.32 -13.42
CA ILE A 131 -1.66 11.06 -12.00
C ILE A 131 -2.22 12.31 -11.33
N GLU A 132 -1.61 13.47 -11.54
CA GLU A 132 -2.07 14.74 -10.95
C GLU A 132 -3.51 15.04 -11.38
N GLU A 133 -3.82 14.90 -12.67
CA GLU A 133 -5.18 15.07 -13.21
C GLU A 133 -6.18 14.07 -12.60
N LEU A 134 -5.75 12.82 -12.40
CA LEU A 134 -6.58 11.79 -11.77
C LEU A 134 -6.90 12.12 -10.30
N LEU A 135 -5.93 12.67 -9.57
CA LEU A 135 -6.07 12.96 -8.14
C LEU A 135 -6.78 14.29 -7.86
N ALA A 136 -6.72 15.26 -8.78
CA ALA A 136 -7.29 16.60 -8.62
C ALA A 136 -8.76 16.63 -8.14
N PRO A 137 -9.70 15.80 -8.64
CA PRO A 137 -11.08 15.80 -8.16
C PRO A 137 -11.30 14.99 -6.87
N MET A 138 -10.28 14.33 -6.34
CA MET A 138 -10.35 13.37 -5.23
C MET A 138 -9.81 14.00 -3.93
N PRO A 139 -10.09 13.43 -2.74
CA PRO A 139 -9.49 13.88 -1.48
C PRO A 139 -7.96 13.71 -1.39
N PHE A 140 -7.34 13.21 -2.46
CA PHE A 140 -5.92 12.93 -2.58
C PHE A 140 -5.18 13.94 -3.45
N ALA A 141 -5.82 15.05 -3.84
CA ALA A 141 -5.18 16.11 -4.61
C ALA A 141 -3.89 16.60 -3.92
N GLY A 142 -2.80 16.73 -4.68
CA GLY A 142 -1.50 17.14 -4.15
C GLY A 142 -0.75 16.05 -3.37
N ALA A 143 -1.18 14.79 -3.43
CA ALA A 143 -0.41 13.68 -2.88
C ALA A 143 1.03 13.68 -3.44
N PRO A 144 2.06 13.49 -2.59
CA PRO A 144 3.44 13.45 -3.06
C PRO A 144 3.67 12.23 -3.94
N VAL A 145 4.46 12.43 -5.00
CA VAL A 145 4.80 11.41 -5.99
C VAL A 145 6.27 11.01 -5.85
N PHE A 146 6.53 9.70 -5.81
CA PHE A 146 7.87 9.14 -5.71
C PHE A 146 8.18 8.29 -6.94
N ARG A 147 9.27 8.63 -7.64
CA ARG A 147 9.85 7.81 -8.72
C ARG A 147 10.67 6.69 -8.09
N VAL A 148 10.33 5.44 -8.37
CA VAL A 148 10.99 4.27 -7.77
C VAL A 148 11.27 3.18 -8.81
N SER A 149 12.45 2.58 -8.70
CA SER A 149 12.77 1.32 -9.38
C SER A 149 13.07 0.26 -8.32
N SER A 150 12.13 -0.66 -8.11
CA SER A 150 12.33 -1.80 -7.20
C SER A 150 13.49 -2.72 -7.64
N ARG A 151 13.86 -2.68 -8.93
CA ARG A 151 14.96 -3.47 -9.49
C ARG A 151 16.33 -2.86 -9.17
N THR A 152 16.47 -1.55 -9.32
CA THR A 152 17.76 -0.85 -9.09
C THR A 152 17.91 -0.34 -7.66
N GLY A 153 16.80 -0.22 -6.93
CA GLY A 153 16.74 0.40 -5.60
C GLY A 153 16.60 1.92 -5.65
N ASP A 154 16.61 2.54 -6.83
CA ASP A 154 16.49 3.99 -6.96
C ASP A 154 15.14 4.49 -6.41
N GLY A 155 15.18 5.62 -5.69
CA GLY A 155 14.02 6.21 -5.02
C GLY A 155 13.47 5.47 -3.80
N VAL A 156 13.83 4.20 -3.56
CA VAL A 156 13.30 3.39 -2.44
C VAL A 156 13.60 4.04 -1.08
N SER A 157 14.84 4.53 -0.88
CA SER A 157 15.22 5.17 0.37
C SER A 157 14.48 6.49 0.63
N ALA A 158 14.18 7.26 -0.43
CA ALA A 158 13.43 8.51 -0.30
C ALA A 158 11.98 8.24 0.08
N LEU A 159 11.35 7.23 -0.54
CA LEU A 159 10.02 6.77 -0.19
C LEU A 159 9.97 6.25 1.26
N ALA A 160 10.93 5.41 1.67
CA ALA A 160 11.02 4.91 3.05
C ALA A 160 11.13 6.05 4.06
N GLY A 161 11.93 7.09 3.77
CA GLY A 161 12.04 8.28 4.59
C GLY A 161 10.72 9.03 4.75
N ALA A 162 9.98 9.24 3.65
CA ALA A 162 8.68 9.91 3.69
C ALA A 162 7.63 9.10 4.48
N LEU A 163 7.63 7.78 4.34
CA LEU A 163 6.76 6.88 5.10
C LEU A 163 7.06 6.94 6.61
N VAL A 164 8.34 6.95 7.00
CA VAL A 164 8.77 7.10 8.40
C VAL A 164 8.31 8.44 8.97
N GLU A 165 8.48 9.55 8.25
CA GLU A 165 8.02 10.87 8.70
C GLU A 165 6.49 10.93 8.83
N ARG A 166 5.74 10.29 7.92
CA ARG A 166 4.29 10.16 8.05
C ARG A 166 3.88 9.31 9.26
N ALA A 167 4.62 8.24 9.56
CA ALA A 167 4.34 7.36 10.70
C ALA A 167 4.64 8.04 12.05
N ARG A 168 5.66 8.92 12.10
CA ARG A 168 5.91 9.78 13.27
C ARG A 168 4.74 10.71 13.55
N ARG A 169 4.22 11.37 12.51
CA ARG A 169 3.02 12.23 12.63
C ARG A 169 1.79 11.47 13.15
N GLU A 170 1.62 10.20 12.79
CA GLU A 170 0.54 9.35 13.34
C GLU A 170 0.76 9.02 14.81
N SER A 171 2.01 8.76 15.20
CA SER A 171 2.38 8.38 16.57
C SER A 171 2.22 9.53 17.56
N ASP A 172 2.41 10.77 17.09
CA ASP A 172 2.27 11.99 17.90
C ASP A 172 0.81 12.44 18.04
N ALA A 173 -0.14 11.83 17.31
CA ALA A 173 -1.56 12.17 17.40
C ALA A 173 -2.14 11.73 18.77
N PRO A 174 -2.96 12.56 19.44
CA PRO A 174 -3.56 12.19 20.73
C PRO A 174 -4.39 10.92 20.61
N ALA A 175 -4.15 9.93 21.48
CA ALA A 175 -4.99 8.75 21.56
C ALA A 175 -6.43 9.17 21.91
N ALA A 176 -7.37 8.96 21.00
CA ALA A 176 -8.78 9.18 21.28
C ALA A 176 -9.22 8.22 22.38
N GLY A 177 -9.90 8.72 23.42
CA GLY A 177 -10.42 7.91 24.54
C GLY A 177 -11.63 7.02 24.16
N SER A 178 -11.63 6.47 22.96
CA SER A 178 -12.69 5.60 22.42
C SER A 178 -12.57 4.17 22.94
N PRO A 179 -13.67 3.38 22.91
CA PRO A 179 -13.61 1.95 23.21
C PRO A 179 -12.79 1.18 22.17
N ALA A 180 -12.05 0.19 22.67
CA ALA A 180 -11.25 -0.72 21.85
C ALA A 180 -12.11 -1.43 20.78
N ARG A 181 -11.80 -1.28 19.49
CA ARG A 181 -12.49 -1.99 18.38
C ARG A 181 -11.49 -2.64 17.43
N LEU A 182 -11.60 -3.95 17.29
CA LEU A 182 -10.71 -4.79 16.48
C LEU A 182 -11.55 -5.69 15.54
N PRO A 183 -11.85 -5.24 14.30
CA PRO A 183 -12.37 -6.12 13.27
C PRO A 183 -11.37 -7.23 12.98
N VAL A 184 -11.83 -8.48 12.95
CA VAL A 184 -10.99 -9.66 12.73
C VAL A 184 -10.80 -9.88 11.23
N ASP A 185 -9.55 -9.86 10.76
CA ASP A 185 -9.18 -10.11 9.36
C ASP A 185 -8.78 -11.57 9.10
N ARG A 186 -8.22 -12.25 10.11
CA ARG A 186 -7.76 -13.64 9.98
C ARG A 186 -7.91 -14.40 11.30
N VAL A 187 -8.25 -15.68 11.18
CA VAL A 187 -8.28 -16.63 12.31
C VAL A 187 -7.54 -17.90 11.91
N PHE A 188 -6.60 -18.33 12.74
CA PHE A 188 -5.83 -19.57 12.53
C PHE A 188 -5.47 -20.22 13.86
N VAL A 189 -5.03 -21.49 13.82
CA VAL A 189 -4.57 -22.21 15.02
C VAL A 189 -3.05 -22.22 15.05
N ALA A 190 -2.46 -21.58 16.05
CA ALA A 190 -1.02 -21.59 16.30
C ALA A 190 -0.67 -22.75 17.24
N ARG A 191 0.25 -23.62 16.79
CA ARG A 191 0.65 -24.82 17.53
C ARG A 191 1.23 -24.44 18.89
N GLY A 192 0.62 -24.94 19.97
CA GLY A 192 1.02 -24.62 21.34
C GLY A 192 0.47 -23.31 21.90
N GLN A 193 -0.26 -22.52 21.11
CA GLN A 193 -0.86 -21.24 21.53
C GLN A 193 -2.39 -21.22 21.40
N GLY A 194 -2.97 -22.12 20.62
CA GLY A 194 -4.43 -22.22 20.43
C GLY A 194 -4.92 -21.38 19.27
N VAL A 195 -6.17 -20.91 19.33
CA VAL A 195 -6.76 -20.06 18.29
C VAL A 195 -6.18 -18.65 18.40
N VAL A 196 -5.64 -18.16 17.28
CA VAL A 196 -5.13 -16.80 17.11
C VAL A 196 -6.04 -16.08 16.13
N ALA A 197 -6.53 -14.90 16.53
CA ALA A 197 -7.27 -13.97 15.68
C ALA A 197 -6.44 -12.69 15.52
N THR A 198 -6.30 -12.21 14.30
CA THR A 198 -5.63 -10.94 13.97
C THR A 198 -6.63 -9.94 13.40
N GLY A 199 -6.31 -8.66 13.52
CA GLY A 199 -7.19 -7.56 13.14
C GLY A 199 -6.48 -6.22 13.15
N THR A 200 -7.08 -5.22 12.52
CA THR A 200 -6.63 -3.83 12.59
C THR A 200 -7.32 -3.10 13.75
N LEU A 201 -6.56 -2.62 14.73
CA LEU A 201 -7.14 -1.88 15.87
C LEU A 201 -7.61 -0.49 15.41
N LEU A 202 -8.91 -0.25 15.42
CA LEU A 202 -9.51 0.98 14.90
C LEU A 202 -9.56 2.10 15.93
N SER A 203 -9.89 1.77 17.17
CA SER A 203 -10.19 2.70 18.25
C SER A 203 -10.07 2.01 19.60
#